data_AF-A0A6B0WB65-F1
#
_entry.id   AF-A0A6B0WB65-F1
#
_cell.length_a   1.000
_cell.length_b   1.000
_cell.length_c   1.000
_cell.angle_alpha   90.00
_cell.angle_beta   90.00
_cell.angle_gamma   90.00
#
_symmetry.space_group_name_H-M   'P 1'
#
loop_
_entity.id
_entity.type
_entity.pdbx_description
1 polymer ?
#
loop_
_entity_poly.entity_id
_entity_poly.type
_entity_poly.pdbx_seq_one_letter_code
_entity_poly.pdbx_strand_id
1 'polypeptide(L)'
;MQSEIRVGHLGIARKADDFHAVRVMDMVLGGQFTSRLNMNLREAKGYTYGVHSSFDARRGRGPFDVGTAVEAAVTAEAVREIIAELHAIRDARPVTEEELAVAKPAITLGFPRAFETSGQVARAALRLALFDLPDDEYTTFVPRVEAVDAAAATAAARRRLDPDALAVVVVGPPEVRPSLGALGLGEPVDATPDGVDAVRP
;
A
#
# COMPACT_ATOMS: atom_id res chain seq x y z
N MET A 1 -22.17 8.80 9.96
CA MET A 1 -21.05 9.63 9.45
C MET A 1 -19.84 8.73 9.22
N GLN A 2 -18.97 9.09 8.29
CA GLN A 2 -17.83 8.29 7.86
C GLN A 2 -16.53 8.98 8.23
N SER A 3 -15.48 8.20 8.45
CA SER A 3 -14.10 8.66 8.58
C SER A 3 -13.29 8.18 7.37
N GLU A 4 -12.48 9.07 6.82
CA GLU A 4 -11.43 8.77 5.84
C GLU A 4 -10.11 8.53 6.59
N ILE A 5 -9.47 7.40 6.30
CA ILE A 5 -8.25 6.96 6.95
C ILE A 5 -7.13 6.88 5.91
N ARG A 6 -5.96 7.40 6.25
CA ARG A 6 -4.69 7.15 5.56
C ARG A 6 -3.65 6.71 6.56
N VAL A 7 -3.00 5.58 6.28
CA VAL A 7 -1.92 5.01 7.10
C VAL A 7 -0.72 4.82 6.19
N GLY A 8 0.44 5.40 6.48
CA GLY A 8 1.55 5.32 5.54
C GLY A 8 2.90 5.73 6.11
N HIS A 9 3.95 5.45 5.35
CA HIS A 9 5.33 5.81 5.68
C HIS A 9 6.12 6.06 4.40
N LEU A 10 7.42 6.37 4.53
CA LEU A 10 8.30 6.53 3.38
C LEU A 10 8.55 5.18 2.70
N GLY A 11 8.10 5.03 1.45
CA GLY A 11 8.22 3.83 0.63
C GLY A 11 9.52 3.76 -0.17
N ILE A 12 9.39 3.39 -1.45
CA ILE A 12 10.52 2.99 -2.32
C ILE A 12 10.75 3.97 -3.47
N ALA A 13 11.97 3.94 -4.02
CA ALA A 13 12.28 4.54 -5.32
C ALA A 13 11.97 3.54 -6.44
N ARG A 14 11.71 4.04 -7.65
CA ARG A 14 11.38 3.20 -8.82
C ARG A 14 12.51 2.26 -9.24
N LYS A 15 13.76 2.62 -8.95
CA LYS A 15 14.97 1.81 -9.20
C LYS A 15 15.35 0.90 -8.03
N ALA A 16 14.46 0.71 -7.06
CA ALA A 16 14.69 -0.28 -6.01
C ALA A 16 14.95 -1.67 -6.62
N ASP A 17 15.98 -2.35 -6.13
CA ASP A 17 16.39 -3.71 -6.51
C ASP A 17 15.26 -4.73 -6.38
N ASP A 18 14.39 -4.56 -5.38
CA ASP A 18 13.24 -5.42 -5.09
C ASP A 18 11.90 -4.85 -5.63
N PHE A 19 11.92 -3.88 -6.54
CA PHE A 19 10.70 -3.20 -7.03
C PHE A 19 9.59 -4.17 -7.48
N HIS A 20 9.96 -5.24 -8.18
CA HIS A 20 8.99 -6.23 -8.69
C HIS A 20 8.43 -7.09 -7.55
N ALA A 21 9.26 -7.48 -6.59
CA ALA A 21 8.81 -8.20 -5.40
C ALA A 21 7.89 -7.33 -4.53
N VAL A 22 8.17 -6.02 -4.41
CA VAL A 22 7.29 -5.07 -3.72
C VAL A 22 5.95 -4.96 -4.43
N ARG A 23 5.93 -4.87 -5.76
CA ARG A 23 4.68 -4.79 -6.54
C ARG A 23 3.80 -6.02 -6.35
N VAL A 24 4.40 -7.20 -6.36
CA VAL A 24 3.70 -8.47 -6.13
C VAL A 24 3.21 -8.57 -4.68
N MET A 25 4.05 -8.24 -3.71
CA MET A 25 3.67 -8.22 -2.29
C MET A 25 2.52 -7.25 -2.01
N ASP A 26 2.56 -6.04 -2.57
CA ASP A 26 1.50 -5.04 -2.44
C ASP A 26 0.16 -5.53 -3.02
N MET A 27 0.22 -6.31 -4.11
CA MET A 27 -0.96 -6.96 -4.68
C MET A 27 -1.57 -8.03 -3.76
N VAL A 28 -0.76 -8.73 -2.96
CA VAL A 28 -1.24 -9.63 -1.90
C VAL A 28 -1.83 -8.84 -0.73
N LEU A 29 -1.17 -7.74 -0.33
CA LEU A 29 -1.56 -6.94 0.83
C LEU A 29 -2.86 -6.16 0.63
N GLY A 30 -2.93 -5.33 -0.42
CA GLY A 30 -4.02 -4.37 -0.62
C GLY A 30 -4.28 -3.93 -2.06
N GLY A 31 -3.51 -4.43 -3.04
CA GLY A 31 -3.58 -3.96 -4.44
C GLY A 31 -4.75 -4.49 -5.27
N GLN A 32 -5.55 -5.41 -4.73
CA GLN A 32 -6.72 -6.00 -5.40
C GLN A 32 -7.87 -6.29 -4.44
N PHE A 33 -9.04 -6.60 -4.98
CA PHE A 33 -10.26 -6.87 -4.23
C PHE A 33 -10.18 -8.09 -3.30
N THR A 34 -9.43 -9.13 -3.70
CA THR A 34 -9.20 -10.36 -2.92
C THR A 34 -7.96 -10.29 -2.02
N SER A 35 -7.36 -9.11 -1.87
CA SER A 35 -6.18 -8.89 -1.03
C SER A 35 -6.48 -9.05 0.46
N ARG A 36 -5.43 -9.27 1.26
CA ARG A 36 -5.54 -9.50 2.71
C ARG A 36 -6.30 -8.40 3.43
N LEU A 37 -5.99 -7.14 3.14
CA LEU A 37 -6.67 -5.99 3.74
C LEU A 37 -8.17 -6.00 3.42
N ASN A 38 -8.56 -6.31 2.18
CA ASN A 38 -9.99 -6.40 1.81
C ASN A 38 -10.66 -7.61 2.46
N MET A 39 -10.01 -8.77 2.50
CA MET A 39 -10.58 -9.95 3.16
C MET A 39 -10.79 -9.73 4.65
N ASN A 40 -9.88 -9.00 5.32
CA ASN A 40 -10.03 -8.66 6.74
C ASN A 40 -11.08 -7.54 6.95
N LEU A 41 -10.83 -6.34 6.43
CA LEU A 41 -11.64 -5.16 6.79
C LEU A 41 -13.01 -5.16 6.12
N ARG A 42 -13.11 -5.59 4.85
CA ARG A 42 -14.35 -5.55 4.09
C ARG A 42 -15.16 -6.83 4.27
N GLU A 43 -14.58 -8.00 3.98
CA GLU A 43 -15.34 -9.26 3.99
C GLU A 43 -15.60 -9.77 5.41
N ALA A 44 -14.56 -9.91 6.24
CA ALA A 44 -14.72 -10.48 7.57
C ALA A 44 -15.37 -9.53 8.58
N LYS A 45 -15.03 -8.24 8.53
CA LYS A 45 -15.45 -7.25 9.53
C LYS A 45 -16.55 -6.30 9.07
N GLY A 46 -16.75 -6.13 7.76
CA GLY A 46 -17.74 -5.20 7.22
C GLY A 46 -17.47 -3.73 7.56
N TYR A 47 -16.23 -3.36 7.89
CA TYR A 47 -15.89 -1.99 8.29
C TYR A 47 -15.88 -1.01 7.10
N THR A 48 -15.63 -1.50 5.90
CA THR A 48 -15.46 -0.68 4.70
C THR A 48 -16.05 -1.34 3.46
N TYR A 49 -16.38 -0.51 2.46
CA TYR A 49 -16.63 -0.95 1.09
C TYR A 49 -15.35 -1.23 0.29
N GLY A 50 -14.19 -0.81 0.79
CA GLY A 50 -12.90 -1.11 0.17
C GLY A 50 -11.73 -0.51 0.92
N VAL A 51 -10.61 -1.22 0.88
CA VAL A 51 -9.32 -0.75 1.38
C VAL A 51 -8.26 -1.05 0.34
N HIS A 52 -7.32 -0.14 0.14
CA HIS A 52 -6.24 -0.31 -0.82
C HIS A 52 -4.90 0.03 -0.19
N SER A 53 -3.85 -0.66 -0.60
CA SER A 53 -2.47 -0.27 -0.33
C SER A 53 -1.77 0.09 -1.63
N SER A 54 -0.79 0.97 -1.56
CA SER A 54 0.05 1.25 -2.72
C SER A 54 1.45 1.74 -2.32
N PHE A 55 2.44 1.32 -3.10
CA PHE A 55 3.73 2.02 -3.18
C PHE A 55 3.75 2.95 -4.40
N ASP A 56 3.76 4.26 -4.17
CA ASP A 56 3.99 5.27 -5.20
C ASP A 56 5.50 5.47 -5.40
N ALA A 57 6.08 4.63 -6.26
CA ALA A 57 7.51 4.64 -6.52
C ALA A 57 7.91 5.81 -7.43
N ARG A 58 8.76 6.71 -6.92
CA ARG A 58 9.22 7.92 -7.61
C ARG A 58 10.71 7.84 -7.97
N ARG A 59 11.30 8.93 -8.47
CA ARG A 59 12.76 9.00 -8.72
C ARG A 59 13.55 8.77 -7.43
N GLY A 60 13.16 9.48 -6.37
CA GLY A 60 13.54 9.16 -4.99
C GLY A 60 12.51 8.25 -4.32
N ARG A 61 12.67 8.02 -3.01
CA ARG A 61 11.67 7.28 -2.22
C ARG A 61 10.36 8.04 -2.23
N GLY A 62 9.31 7.45 -2.80
CA GLY A 62 7.95 7.97 -2.68
C GLY A 62 7.18 7.30 -1.53
N PRO A 63 5.93 7.67 -1.28
CA PRO A 63 5.17 7.15 -0.14
C PRO A 63 4.70 5.71 -0.35
N PHE A 64 4.58 4.99 0.76
CA PHE A 64 3.67 3.86 0.91
C PHE A 64 2.45 4.34 1.68
N ASP A 65 1.25 3.99 1.23
CA ASP A 65 0.02 4.29 1.96
C ASP A 65 -1.03 3.19 1.84
N VAL A 66 -1.85 3.09 2.88
CA VAL A 66 -3.10 2.34 2.95
C VAL A 66 -4.23 3.34 3.11
N GLY A 67 -5.22 3.25 2.24
CA GLY A 67 -6.40 4.12 2.24
C GLY A 67 -7.68 3.33 2.38
N THR A 68 -8.57 3.80 3.25
CA THR A 68 -9.92 3.28 3.40
C THR A 68 -10.84 4.32 4.00
N ALA A 69 -12.13 4.07 3.90
CA ALA A 69 -13.15 4.89 4.51
C ALA A 69 -14.15 3.99 5.24
N VAL A 70 -14.49 4.35 6.47
CA VAL A 70 -15.22 3.48 7.43
C VAL A 70 -16.24 4.27 8.22
N GLU A 71 -17.21 3.60 8.82
CA GLU A 71 -18.09 4.27 9.79
C GLU A 71 -17.28 4.82 10.98
N ALA A 72 -17.66 6.00 11.47
CA ALA A 72 -16.94 6.69 12.52
C ALA A 72 -16.69 5.79 13.76
N ALA A 73 -17.69 4.97 14.12
CA ALA A 73 -17.66 4.09 15.29
C ALA A 73 -16.56 3.00 15.24
N VAL A 74 -16.04 2.64 14.06
CA VAL A 74 -15.03 1.59 13.90
C VAL A 74 -13.67 2.12 13.41
N THR A 75 -13.43 3.43 13.54
CA THR A 75 -12.24 4.08 12.99
C THR A 75 -10.95 3.58 13.62
N ALA A 76 -10.90 3.49 14.97
CA ALA A 76 -9.72 3.01 15.67
C ALA A 76 -9.48 1.51 15.38
N GLU A 77 -10.53 0.71 15.38
CA GLU A 77 -10.48 -0.71 15.06
C GLU A 77 -9.96 -0.94 13.65
N ALA A 78 -10.42 -0.17 12.66
CA ALA A 78 -9.93 -0.26 11.29
C ALA A 78 -8.42 0.07 11.18
N VAL A 79 -7.93 1.11 11.86
CA VAL A 79 -6.49 1.42 11.91
C VAL A 79 -5.70 0.27 12.55
N ARG A 80 -6.21 -0.29 13.65
CA ARG A 80 -5.57 -1.42 14.34
C ARG A 80 -5.45 -2.65 13.43
N GLU A 81 -6.49 -2.96 12.67
CA GLU A 81 -6.48 -4.08 11.71
C GLU A 81 -5.52 -3.85 10.55
N ILE A 82 -5.43 -2.63 10.03
CA ILE A 82 -4.42 -2.28 9.02
C ILE A 82 -3.02 -2.57 9.57
N ILE A 83 -2.69 -2.05 10.75
CA ILE A 83 -1.38 -2.25 11.38
C ILE A 83 -1.11 -3.74 11.63
N ALA A 84 -2.11 -4.48 12.12
CA ALA A 84 -2.00 -5.92 12.33
C ALA A 84 -1.72 -6.69 11.04
N GLU A 85 -2.36 -6.35 9.92
CA GLU A 85 -2.08 -6.94 8.61
C GLU A 85 -0.66 -6.63 8.12
N LEU A 86 -0.18 -5.40 8.35
CA LEU A 86 1.19 -5.00 8.02
C LEU A 86 2.24 -5.81 8.82
N HIS A 87 2.01 -6.05 10.12
CA HIS A 87 2.87 -6.96 10.89
C HIS A 87 2.73 -8.42 10.43
N ALA A 88 1.50 -8.88 10.18
CA ALA A 88 1.25 -10.26 9.84
C ALA A 88 1.95 -10.67 8.54
N ILE A 89 1.87 -9.87 7.47
CA ILE A 89 2.51 -10.19 6.19
C ILE A 89 4.03 -10.21 6.25
N ARG A 90 4.64 -9.42 7.16
CA ARG A 90 6.08 -9.44 7.42
C ARG A 90 6.49 -10.74 8.10
N ASP A 91 5.73 -11.17 9.11
CA ASP A 91 6.21 -12.15 10.07
C ASP A 91 5.25 -13.34 10.25
N ALA A 92 4.18 -13.15 11.02
CA ALA A 92 3.34 -14.25 11.52
C ALA A 92 2.61 -15.05 10.42
N ARG A 93 2.34 -14.41 9.28
CA ARG A 93 1.70 -15.01 8.11
C ARG A 93 2.47 -14.57 6.87
N PRO A 94 3.59 -15.23 6.52
CA PRO A 94 4.33 -14.89 5.31
C PRO A 94 3.46 -15.03 4.06
N VAL A 95 3.91 -14.47 2.95
CA VAL A 95 3.23 -14.62 1.65
C VAL A 95 3.26 -16.09 1.23
N THR A 96 2.17 -16.56 0.63
CA THR A 96 2.01 -17.94 0.17
C THR A 96 2.01 -18.05 -1.35
N GLU A 97 2.31 -19.23 -1.89
CA GLU A 97 2.29 -19.44 -3.35
C GLU A 97 0.87 -19.34 -3.92
N GLU A 98 -0.15 -19.71 -3.15
CA GLU A 98 -1.55 -19.56 -3.54
C GLU A 98 -1.94 -18.08 -3.72
N GLU A 99 -1.46 -17.20 -2.84
CA GLU A 99 -1.66 -15.76 -3.00
C GLU A 99 -0.91 -15.21 -4.21
N LEU A 100 0.30 -15.73 -4.50
CA LEU A 100 1.07 -15.33 -5.68
C LEU A 100 0.41 -15.78 -6.99
N ALA A 101 -0.22 -16.96 -6.99
CA ALA A 101 -0.96 -17.46 -8.15
C ALA A 101 -2.14 -16.55 -8.54
N VAL A 102 -2.64 -15.73 -7.61
CA VAL A 102 -3.66 -14.71 -7.87
C VAL A 102 -3.02 -13.34 -8.14
N ALA A 103 -2.02 -12.96 -7.36
CA ALA A 103 -1.40 -11.64 -7.43
C ALA A 103 -0.63 -11.37 -8.73
N LYS A 104 0.15 -12.35 -9.23
CA LYS A 104 0.94 -12.17 -10.45
C LYS A 104 0.06 -11.96 -11.69
N PRO A 105 -0.96 -12.80 -11.97
CA PRO A 105 -1.84 -12.57 -13.12
C PRO A 105 -2.57 -11.22 -13.08
N ALA A 106 -2.96 -10.74 -11.89
CA ALA A 106 -3.59 -9.43 -11.75
C ALA A 106 -2.69 -8.29 -12.28
N ILE A 107 -1.36 -8.42 -12.11
CA ILE A 107 -0.37 -7.50 -12.65
C ILE A 107 -0.11 -7.79 -14.13
N THR A 108 0.20 -9.04 -14.49
CA THR A 108 0.73 -9.38 -15.82
C THR A 108 -0.34 -9.34 -16.91
N LEU A 109 -1.56 -9.79 -16.63
CA LEU A 109 -2.69 -9.70 -17.58
C LEU A 109 -3.19 -8.26 -17.74
N GLY A 110 -2.98 -7.41 -16.74
CA GLY A 110 -3.33 -5.99 -16.80
C GLY A 110 -2.30 -5.13 -17.52
N PHE A 111 -1.05 -5.61 -17.64
CA PHE A 111 0.08 -4.84 -18.14
C PHE A 111 -0.09 -4.31 -19.58
N PRO A 112 -0.58 -5.10 -20.57
CA PRO A 112 -0.76 -4.61 -21.94
C PRO A 112 -1.69 -3.40 -22.05
N ARG A 113 -2.67 -3.26 -21.13
CA ARG A 113 -3.61 -2.13 -21.12
C ARG A 113 -2.93 -0.77 -20.93
N ALA A 114 -1.70 -0.77 -20.42
CA ALA A 114 -0.89 0.44 -20.29
C ALA A 114 -0.29 0.94 -21.61
N PHE A 115 -0.61 0.32 -22.76
CA PHE A 115 -0.02 0.62 -24.07
C PHE A 115 -1.03 0.65 -25.24
N GLU A 116 -2.33 0.71 -24.96
CA GLU A 116 -3.39 0.60 -26.00
C GLU A 116 -3.60 1.88 -26.81
N THR A 117 -3.18 3.04 -26.28
CA THR A 117 -3.32 4.35 -26.93
C THR A 117 -1.96 5.02 -27.12
N SER A 118 -1.86 5.90 -28.13
CA SER A 118 -0.65 6.69 -28.37
C SER A 118 -0.22 7.51 -27.14
N GLY A 119 -1.19 8.08 -26.40
CA GLY A 119 -0.93 8.80 -25.16
C GLY A 119 -0.40 7.91 -24.03
N GLN A 120 -0.82 6.65 -23.95
CA GLN A 120 -0.28 5.69 -22.98
C GLN A 120 1.15 5.28 -23.35
N VAL A 121 1.42 5.00 -24.62
CA VAL A 121 2.78 4.69 -25.11
C VAL A 121 3.73 5.87 -24.88
N ALA A 122 3.30 7.11 -25.16
CA ALA A 122 4.11 8.30 -24.88
C ALA A 122 4.44 8.46 -23.39
N ARG A 123 3.47 8.20 -22.49
CA ARG A 123 3.71 8.19 -21.04
C ARG A 123 4.66 7.08 -20.62
N ALA A 124 4.62 5.91 -21.26
CA ALA A 124 5.55 4.83 -21.00
C ALA A 124 6.99 5.22 -21.41
N ALA A 125 7.18 5.76 -22.62
CA ALA A 125 8.48 6.27 -23.06
C ALA A 125 9.02 7.38 -22.14
N LEU A 126 8.16 8.32 -21.72
CA LEU A 126 8.53 9.35 -20.74
C LEU A 126 8.97 8.76 -19.40
N ARG A 127 8.32 7.68 -18.92
CA ARG A 127 8.69 7.02 -17.66
C ARG A 127 10.06 6.36 -17.73
N LEU A 128 10.47 5.80 -18.88
CA LEU A 128 11.82 5.27 -19.06
C LEU A 128 12.86 6.37 -18.80
N ALA A 129 12.72 7.52 -19.47
CA ALA A 129 13.61 8.65 -19.31
C ALA A 129 13.53 9.29 -17.90
N LEU A 130 12.32 9.50 -17.38
CA LEU A 130 12.11 10.14 -16.07
C LEU A 130 12.77 9.37 -14.94
N PHE A 131 12.70 8.04 -14.97
CA PHE A 131 13.23 7.17 -13.94
C PHE A 131 14.58 6.55 -14.29
N ASP A 132 15.17 6.90 -15.43
CA ASP A 132 16.46 6.37 -15.90
C ASP A 132 16.45 4.82 -15.91
N LEU A 133 15.44 4.26 -16.59
CA LEU A 133 15.21 2.83 -16.74
C LEU A 133 15.79 2.34 -18.07
N PRO A 134 16.20 1.06 -18.15
CA PRO A 134 16.71 0.50 -19.40
C PRO A 134 15.59 0.42 -20.46
N ASP A 135 15.98 0.49 -21.73
CA ASP A 135 15.04 0.47 -22.87
C ASP A 135 14.21 -0.82 -22.94
N ASP A 136 14.71 -1.91 -22.35
CA ASP A 136 14.06 -3.22 -22.26
C ASP A 136 13.19 -3.39 -21.01
N GLU A 137 12.98 -2.34 -20.21
CA GLU A 137 12.21 -2.43 -18.96
C GLU A 137 10.82 -3.02 -19.19
N TYR A 138 10.12 -2.62 -20.25
CA TYR A 138 8.76 -3.09 -20.50
C TYR A 138 8.69 -4.49 -21.12
N THR A 139 9.73 -4.95 -21.81
CA THR A 139 9.80 -6.33 -22.32
C THR A 139 10.19 -7.31 -21.22
N THR A 140 11.00 -6.85 -20.25
CA THR A 140 11.46 -7.67 -19.12
C THR A 140 10.56 -7.59 -17.88
N PHE A 141 9.64 -6.63 -17.81
CA PHE A 141 8.76 -6.42 -16.66
C PHE A 141 7.94 -7.68 -16.30
N VAL A 142 7.21 -8.25 -17.25
CA VAL A 142 6.37 -9.44 -17.02
C VAL A 142 7.22 -10.63 -16.56
N PRO A 143 8.31 -11.02 -17.26
CA PRO A 143 9.21 -12.06 -16.79
C PRO A 143 9.73 -11.83 -15.36
N ARG A 144 10.09 -10.60 -15.00
CA ARG A 144 10.56 -10.25 -13.64
C ARG A 144 9.47 -10.35 -12.59
N VAL A 145 8.21 -10.04 -12.91
CA VAL A 145 7.05 -10.24 -12.02
C VAL A 145 6.79 -11.74 -11.82
N GLU A 146 6.79 -12.52 -12.91
CA GLU A 146 6.54 -13.96 -12.85
C GLU A 146 7.62 -14.72 -12.05
N ALA A 147 8.86 -14.22 -12.06
CA ALA A 147 9.98 -14.79 -11.32
C ALA A 147 9.95 -14.56 -9.80
N VAL A 148 9.06 -13.70 -9.27
CA VAL A 148 8.97 -13.44 -7.82
C VAL A 148 8.39 -14.65 -7.11
N ASP A 149 9.11 -15.30 -6.20
CA ASP A 149 8.55 -16.37 -5.35
C ASP A 149 8.02 -15.84 -4.00
N ALA A 150 7.37 -16.71 -3.22
CA ALA A 150 6.79 -16.34 -1.93
C ALA A 150 7.84 -15.82 -0.94
N ALA A 151 9.07 -16.35 -1.01
CA ALA A 151 10.18 -15.91 -0.18
C ALA A 151 10.60 -14.47 -0.52
N ALA A 152 10.73 -14.13 -1.80
CA ALA A 152 11.06 -12.79 -2.26
C ALA A 152 9.95 -11.77 -1.92
N ALA A 153 8.68 -12.14 -2.08
CA ALA A 153 7.55 -11.29 -1.68
C ALA A 153 7.51 -11.05 -0.17
N THR A 154 7.76 -12.10 0.64
CA THR A 154 7.86 -11.99 2.10
C THR A 154 9.06 -11.14 2.52
N ALA A 155 10.22 -11.32 1.87
CA ALA A 155 11.40 -10.50 2.12
C ALA A 155 11.15 -9.02 1.78
N ALA A 156 10.43 -8.74 0.69
CA ALA A 156 10.00 -7.40 0.33
C ALA A 156 9.07 -6.80 1.40
N ALA A 157 8.10 -7.55 1.92
CA ALA A 157 7.27 -7.11 3.03
C ALA A 157 8.13 -6.70 4.25
N ARG A 158 9.03 -7.59 4.70
CA ARG A 158 9.92 -7.34 5.84
C ARG A 158 10.79 -6.10 5.67
N ARG A 159 11.32 -5.89 4.45
CA ARG A 159 12.26 -4.80 4.16
C ARG A 159 11.57 -3.46 3.90
N ARG A 160 10.35 -3.47 3.36
CA ARG A 160 9.71 -2.27 2.79
C ARG A 160 8.48 -1.80 3.53
N LEU A 161 7.88 -2.64 4.38
CA LEU A 161 6.82 -2.21 5.29
C LEU A 161 7.45 -1.90 6.65
N ASP A 162 7.15 -0.72 7.17
CA ASP A 162 7.60 -0.24 8.46
C ASP A 162 6.40 0.18 9.31
N PRO A 163 5.74 -0.78 9.99
CA PRO A 163 4.59 -0.51 10.86
C PRO A 163 4.92 0.39 12.06
N ASP A 164 6.19 0.44 12.46
CA ASP A 164 6.63 1.21 13.63
C ASP A 164 6.92 2.68 13.28
N ALA A 165 7.00 3.02 11.99
CA ALA A 165 7.24 4.38 11.47
C ALA A 165 6.02 4.96 10.73
N LEU A 166 4.80 4.52 11.08
CA LEU A 166 3.57 4.95 10.42
C LEU A 166 3.14 6.36 10.85
N ALA A 167 2.76 7.16 9.87
CA ALA A 167 1.87 8.30 10.05
C ALA A 167 0.42 7.84 9.79
N VAL A 168 -0.48 8.18 10.71
CA VAL A 168 -1.91 7.92 10.58
C VAL A 168 -2.65 9.25 10.53
N VAL A 169 -3.39 9.46 9.45
CA VAL A 169 -4.25 10.62 9.26
C VAL A 169 -5.68 10.15 9.22
N VAL A 170 -6.53 10.77 10.04
CA VAL A 170 -7.96 10.49 10.11
C VAL A 170 -8.71 11.80 9.89
N VAL A 171 -9.60 11.80 8.91
CA VAL A 171 -10.56 12.89 8.69
C VAL A 171 -11.94 12.32 8.99
N GLY A 172 -12.56 12.80 10.06
CA GLY A 172 -13.85 12.29 10.52
C GLY A 172 -14.49 13.25 11.53
N PRO A 173 -15.66 12.89 12.08
CA PRO A 173 -16.31 13.74 13.06
C PRO A 173 -15.56 13.72 14.42
N PRO A 174 -15.72 14.76 15.26
CA PRO A 174 -14.95 14.93 16.49
C PRO A 174 -15.03 13.75 17.47
N GLU A 175 -16.14 12.99 17.43
CA GLU A 175 -16.37 11.83 18.30
C GLU A 175 -15.36 10.68 18.09
N VAL A 176 -14.62 10.69 16.97
CA VAL A 176 -13.58 9.70 16.68
C VAL A 176 -12.32 9.95 17.50
N ARG A 177 -12.01 11.20 17.82
CA ARG A 177 -10.72 11.57 18.44
C ARG A 177 -10.39 10.78 19.72
N PRO A 178 -11.33 10.58 20.67
CA PRO A 178 -11.03 9.84 21.89
C PRO A 178 -10.61 8.38 21.65
N SER A 179 -11.10 7.72 20.59
CA SER A 179 -10.77 6.32 20.31
C SER A 179 -9.36 6.16 19.71
N LEU A 180 -8.81 7.22 19.09
CA LEU A 180 -7.49 7.18 18.47
C LEU A 180 -6.35 7.08 19.49
N GLY A 181 -6.49 7.66 20.68
CA GLY A 181 -5.46 7.58 21.73
C GLY A 181 -5.21 6.14 22.22
N ALA A 182 -6.19 5.25 22.06
CA ALA A 182 -6.07 3.83 22.42
C ALA A 182 -5.26 2.99 21.41
N LEU A 183 -4.73 3.60 20.33
CA LEU A 183 -3.92 2.91 19.32
C LEU A 183 -2.44 2.80 19.70
N GLY A 184 -1.98 3.52 20.72
CA GLY A 184 -0.58 3.50 21.13
C GLY A 184 0.38 4.15 20.12
N LEU A 185 -0.14 5.02 19.24
CA LEU A 185 0.61 5.72 18.19
C LEU A 185 1.07 7.13 18.61
N GLY A 186 0.93 7.47 19.89
CA GLY A 186 1.08 8.83 20.41
C GLY A 186 -0.25 9.57 20.53
N GLU A 187 -0.18 10.79 21.07
CA GLU A 187 -1.35 11.65 21.25
C GLU A 187 -1.86 12.19 19.89
N PRO A 188 -3.16 12.06 19.58
CA PRO A 188 -3.73 12.60 18.36
C PRO A 188 -3.60 14.13 18.30
N VAL A 189 -3.01 14.62 17.21
CA VAL A 189 -2.86 16.05 16.92
C VAL A 189 -3.91 16.46 15.89
N ASP A 190 -4.70 17.48 16.21
CA ASP A 190 -5.66 18.04 15.26
C ASP A 190 -4.88 18.78 14.16
N ALA A 191 -5.15 18.43 12.90
CA ALA A 191 -4.60 19.14 11.75
C ALA A 191 -5.57 20.25 11.31
N THR A 192 -5.07 21.47 11.16
CA THR A 192 -5.81 22.57 10.55
C THR A 192 -5.51 22.65 9.04
N PRO A 193 -6.33 23.33 8.22
CA PRO A 193 -6.00 23.59 6.82
C PRO A 193 -4.65 24.28 6.61
N ASP A 194 -4.17 25.00 7.62
CA ASP A 194 -2.88 25.71 7.62
C ASP A 194 -1.70 24.80 8.03
N GLY A 195 -1.97 23.55 8.40
CA GLY A 195 -1.01 22.53 8.79
C GLY A 195 -1.38 21.83 10.11
N VAL A 196 -0.63 20.77 10.41
CA VAL A 196 -0.51 20.27 11.78
C VAL A 196 0.29 21.30 12.57
N ASP A 197 -0.24 21.79 13.69
CA ASP A 197 0.57 22.48 14.69
C ASP A 197 1.67 21.50 15.08
N ALA A 198 2.85 21.70 14.51
CA ALA A 198 3.94 20.74 14.57
C ALA A 198 4.24 20.44 16.04
N VAL A 199 3.89 19.24 16.49
CA VAL A 199 4.50 18.68 17.68
C VAL A 199 5.98 18.56 17.34
N ARG A 200 6.77 19.50 17.87
CA ARG A 200 8.23 19.46 17.79
C ARG A 200 8.70 18.14 18.40
N PRO A 201 9.77 17.53 17.83
CA PRO A 201 10.40 16.35 18.39
C PRO A 201 10.89 16.60 19.82
#